data_AF-A0AAW7XPC4-F1
#
_entry.id   AF-A0AAW7XPC4-F1
#
_cell.length_a   1.000
_cell.length_b   1.000
_cell.length_c   1.000
_cell.angle_alpha   90.00
_cell.angle_beta   90.00
_cell.angle_gamma   90.00
#
_symmetry.space_group_name_H-M   'P 1'
#
loop_
_entity.id
_entity.type
_entity.pdbx_description
1 polymer ?
#
loop_
_entity_poly.entity_id
_entity_poly.type
_entity_poly.pdbx_seq_one_letter_code
_entity_poly.pdbx_strand_id
1 'polypeptide(L)'
;MVLLDCETTGGKATVDRITEIALIVITDGIITERWEQLINPGISIPPWISKLTGISNSMLAGKPSFETIADELIDKLEGKVLVAHNARFDYGFLKNEFKRVGIEYTTKPLCSVKLSRRLNPQFKRHGLDAIIERLSIPMSARHRAMGDTEAILHLFQHFSQTCEPEEIEAICKSLRANSSVPSHLPAGEIQKLPCRPGVYRFYSENGQLLYVGKSISIRDRVLNHFSSDHSNAKDLKISQLITHIDYTETPTDFGAQLLENTEIKTLMPAYNRRQTKTRKLYQLEKTTDTSGYAQLQIVLADTSNVSEITQRFGLFRSKKKAESTLRYLAEANQLCHRLSGLEKKASGACFAHQIRRCKGACVHKESAEHYNLRVDMSLSSIKNLMWPWASAILVIEPAAPKHDKNTASDSATTHYHLIDQWIYLGRVEDEPTLHDRLNATPTNTSHFDLDAYLILIRFLLNPELIKQHQLQITPLTHQLGERG
;
A
#
# COMPACT_ATOMS: atom_id res chain seq x y z
N MET A 1 -10.63 -35.74 2.91
CA MET A 1 -10.00 -34.40 3.03
C MET A 1 -8.50 -34.54 2.92
N VAL A 2 -7.78 -33.44 2.68
CA VAL A 2 -6.31 -33.41 2.67
C VAL A 2 -5.86 -32.30 3.60
N LEU A 3 -5.04 -32.65 4.60
CA LEU A 3 -4.31 -31.68 5.39
C LEU A 3 -3.02 -31.34 4.65
N LEU A 4 -2.66 -30.07 4.59
CA LEU A 4 -1.53 -29.57 3.81
C LEU A 4 -0.79 -28.47 4.57
N ASP A 5 0.52 -28.48 4.44
CA ASP A 5 1.43 -27.38 4.81
C ASP A 5 2.58 -27.29 3.79
N CYS A 6 3.07 -26.07 3.55
CA CYS A 6 4.16 -25.82 2.60
C CYS A 6 5.25 -24.92 3.19
N GLU A 7 6.51 -25.33 3.03
CA GLU A 7 7.65 -24.44 3.25
C GLU A 7 8.04 -23.73 1.94
N THR A 8 8.52 -22.49 2.05
CA THR A 8 8.68 -21.60 0.89
C THR A 8 9.96 -20.78 0.96
N THR A 9 10.43 -20.28 -0.19
CA THR A 9 11.61 -19.41 -0.28
C THR A 9 11.38 -17.98 0.23
N GLY A 10 10.15 -17.66 0.67
CA GLY A 10 9.74 -16.32 1.07
C GLY A 10 8.22 -16.19 1.19
N GLY A 11 7.71 -14.98 1.40
CA GLY A 11 6.29 -14.76 1.67
C GLY A 11 5.42 -14.43 0.46
N LYS A 12 5.96 -14.39 -0.77
CA LYS A 12 5.26 -13.87 -1.95
C LYS A 12 4.95 -14.98 -2.96
N ALA A 13 3.75 -15.55 -2.93
CA ALA A 13 3.37 -16.64 -3.83
C ALA A 13 3.58 -16.35 -5.33
N THR A 14 3.54 -15.09 -5.79
CA THR A 14 3.79 -14.72 -7.20
C THR A 14 5.25 -14.79 -7.62
N VAL A 15 6.21 -14.65 -6.69
CA VAL A 15 7.65 -14.58 -6.97
C VAL A 15 8.42 -15.70 -6.29
N ASP A 16 8.13 -15.94 -5.01
CA ASP A 16 8.71 -16.99 -4.21
C ASP A 16 8.15 -18.36 -4.60
N ARG A 17 8.87 -19.40 -4.21
CA ARG A 17 8.66 -20.79 -4.65
C ARG A 17 8.48 -21.72 -3.46
N ILE A 18 7.81 -22.84 -3.68
CA ILE A 18 7.69 -23.90 -2.67
C ILE A 18 9.00 -24.70 -2.60
N THR A 19 9.43 -25.04 -1.38
CA THR A 19 10.63 -25.85 -1.09
C THR A 19 10.30 -27.20 -0.44
N GLU A 20 9.16 -27.32 0.23
CA GLU A 20 8.65 -28.56 0.82
C GLU A 20 7.12 -28.54 0.77
N ILE A 21 6.50 -29.68 0.49
CA ILE A 21 5.05 -29.88 0.64
C ILE A 21 4.84 -31.14 1.47
N ALA A 22 3.95 -31.07 2.45
CA ALA A 22 3.47 -32.23 3.17
C ALA A 22 1.95 -32.35 3.04
N LEU A 23 1.47 -33.59 2.95
CA LEU A 23 0.07 -33.96 2.84
C LEU A 23 -0.24 -35.11 3.80
N ILE A 24 -1.40 -35.01 4.45
CA ILE A 24 -2.06 -36.16 5.09
C ILE A 24 -3.43 -36.33 4.44
N VAL A 25 -3.60 -37.43 3.70
CA VAL A 25 -4.85 -37.76 3.02
C VAL A 25 -5.71 -38.59 3.96
N ILE A 26 -6.96 -38.17 4.12
CA ILE A 26 -7.93 -38.79 5.03
C ILE A 26 -9.21 -39.09 4.27
N THR A 27 -9.61 -40.35 4.25
CA THR A 27 -10.85 -40.84 3.63
C THR A 27 -11.67 -41.55 4.68
N ASP A 28 -12.94 -41.16 4.84
CA ASP A 28 -13.87 -41.75 5.82
C ASP A 28 -13.32 -41.80 7.25
N GLY A 29 -12.60 -40.76 7.65
CA GLY A 29 -11.98 -40.64 8.99
C GLY A 29 -10.67 -41.42 9.16
N ILE A 30 -10.23 -42.16 8.15
CA ILE A 30 -9.01 -42.98 8.18
C ILE A 30 -7.91 -42.29 7.39
N ILE A 31 -6.70 -42.25 7.96
CA ILE A 31 -5.51 -41.76 7.25
C ILE A 31 -5.12 -42.81 6.21
N THR A 32 -5.25 -42.45 4.94
CA THR A 32 -4.93 -43.35 3.82
C THR A 32 -3.52 -43.12 3.29
N GLU A 33 -2.97 -41.92 3.47
CA GLU A 33 -1.64 -41.59 2.97
C GLU A 33 -0.99 -40.46 3.78
N ARG A 34 0.33 -40.57 3.98
CA ARG A 34 1.21 -39.46 4.35
C ARG A 34 2.21 -39.28 3.23
N TRP A 35 2.29 -38.08 2.69
CA TRP A 35 3.16 -37.77 1.56
C TRP A 35 3.94 -36.50 1.87
N GLU A 36 5.25 -36.51 1.65
CA GLU A 36 6.13 -35.37 1.88
C GLU A 36 7.17 -35.30 0.76
N GLN A 37 7.39 -34.11 0.21
CA GLN A 37 8.33 -33.90 -0.87
C GLN A 37 9.11 -32.60 -0.69
N LEU A 38 10.44 -32.71 -0.61
CA LEU A 38 11.33 -31.57 -0.84
C LEU A 38 11.38 -31.25 -2.33
N ILE A 39 11.30 -29.98 -2.68
CA ILE A 39 11.20 -29.50 -4.06
C ILE A 39 12.39 -28.61 -4.35
N ASN A 40 12.98 -28.77 -5.54
CA ASN A 40 13.94 -27.79 -6.04
C ASN A 40 13.18 -26.57 -6.61
N PRO A 41 13.24 -25.39 -5.97
CA PRO A 41 12.49 -24.21 -6.39
C PRO A 41 13.07 -23.53 -7.65
N GLY A 42 14.26 -23.96 -8.11
CA GLY A 42 14.97 -23.30 -9.22
C GLY A 42 15.53 -21.91 -8.88
N ILE A 43 15.44 -21.49 -7.60
CA ILE A 43 15.99 -20.23 -7.08
C ILE A 43 16.68 -20.48 -5.73
N SER A 44 17.62 -19.60 -5.36
CA SER A 44 18.31 -19.72 -4.08
C SER A 44 17.41 -19.34 -2.90
N ILE A 45 17.44 -20.13 -1.83
CA ILE A 45 16.77 -19.83 -0.58
C ILE A 45 17.57 -18.75 0.17
N PRO A 46 16.92 -17.64 0.60
CA PRO A 46 17.58 -16.64 1.45
C PRO A 46 18.05 -17.23 2.80
N PRO A 47 19.23 -16.83 3.33
CA PRO A 47 19.78 -17.42 4.56
C PRO A 47 18.86 -17.39 5.78
N TRP A 48 18.02 -16.35 5.90
CA TRP A 48 17.09 -16.21 7.01
C TRP A 48 15.92 -17.21 6.95
N ILE A 49 15.50 -17.63 5.74
CA ILE A 49 14.51 -18.70 5.56
C ILE A 49 15.13 -20.04 5.92
N SER A 50 16.34 -20.34 5.42
CA SER A 50 17.03 -21.59 5.77
C SER A 50 17.26 -21.76 7.27
N LYS A 51 17.48 -20.65 8.00
CA LYS A 51 17.56 -20.67 9.46
C LYS A 51 16.22 -20.96 10.13
N LEU A 52 15.11 -20.51 9.54
CA LEU A 52 13.76 -20.68 10.08
C LEU A 52 13.25 -22.11 9.87
N THR A 53 13.39 -22.65 8.65
CA THR A 53 12.82 -23.94 8.25
C THR A 53 13.81 -25.11 8.39
N GLY A 54 15.10 -24.81 8.57
CA GLY A 54 16.17 -25.80 8.51
C GLY A 54 16.48 -26.32 7.11
N ILE A 55 15.77 -25.87 6.07
CA ILE A 55 15.96 -26.30 4.68
C ILE A 55 17.08 -25.48 4.03
N SER A 56 18.16 -26.14 3.63
CA SER A 56 19.30 -25.51 2.97
C SER A 56 19.26 -25.69 1.44
N ASN A 57 19.97 -24.81 0.72
CA ASN A 57 20.13 -24.96 -0.73
C ASN A 57 20.74 -26.32 -1.14
N SER A 58 21.59 -26.91 -0.28
CA SER A 58 22.17 -28.24 -0.55
C SER A 58 21.18 -29.38 -0.38
N MET A 59 20.20 -29.25 0.52
CA MET A 59 19.13 -30.25 0.67
C MET A 59 18.20 -30.30 -0.54
N LEU A 60 18.01 -29.16 -1.22
CA LEU A 60 17.13 -29.04 -2.38
C LEU A 60 17.85 -29.36 -3.70
N ALA A 61 19.18 -29.41 -3.70
CA ALA A 61 19.95 -29.81 -4.86
C ALA A 61 19.60 -31.26 -5.25
N GLY A 62 19.23 -31.46 -6.52
CA GLY A 62 18.84 -32.78 -7.05
C GLY A 62 17.43 -33.26 -6.65
N LYS A 63 16.66 -32.45 -5.90
CA LYS A 63 15.24 -32.73 -5.66
C LYS A 63 14.40 -32.43 -6.90
N PRO A 64 13.23 -33.10 -7.07
CA PRO A 64 12.36 -32.84 -8.21
C PRO A 64 11.87 -31.39 -8.22
N SER A 65 11.59 -30.87 -9.40
CA SER A 65 10.93 -29.56 -9.55
C SER A 65 9.44 -29.69 -9.25
N PHE A 66 8.74 -28.56 -9.06
CA PHE A 66 7.27 -28.59 -8.93
C PHE A 66 6.60 -29.20 -10.17
N GLU A 67 7.10 -28.90 -11.37
CA GLU A 67 6.59 -29.46 -12.64
C GLU A 67 6.64 -30.99 -12.65
N THR A 68 7.71 -31.57 -12.12
CA THR A 68 7.89 -33.03 -12.06
C THR A 68 6.85 -33.73 -11.17
N ILE A 69 6.34 -33.05 -10.15
CA ILE A 69 5.41 -33.63 -9.17
C ILE A 69 3.97 -33.14 -9.36
N ALA A 70 3.71 -32.27 -10.33
CA ALA A 70 2.44 -31.57 -10.44
C ALA A 70 1.27 -32.53 -10.68
N ASP A 71 1.45 -33.53 -11.55
CA ASP A 71 0.43 -34.53 -11.86
C ASP A 71 0.15 -35.45 -10.66
N GLU A 72 1.18 -35.91 -9.97
CA GLU A 72 0.99 -36.70 -8.74
C GLU A 72 0.28 -35.87 -7.65
N LEU A 73 0.64 -34.60 -7.51
CA LEU A 73 0.07 -33.71 -6.51
C LEU A 73 -1.39 -33.39 -6.79
N ILE A 74 -1.76 -33.11 -8.05
CA ILE A 74 -3.15 -32.80 -8.41
C ILE A 74 -4.05 -34.02 -8.14
N ASP A 75 -3.62 -35.24 -8.44
CA ASP A 75 -4.37 -36.48 -8.18
C ASP A 75 -4.67 -36.66 -6.68
N LYS A 76 -3.70 -36.32 -5.84
CA LYS A 76 -3.88 -36.36 -4.37
C LYS A 76 -4.87 -35.29 -3.90
N LEU A 77 -4.96 -34.15 -4.56
CA LEU A 77 -5.80 -33.02 -4.16
C LEU A 77 -7.22 -33.04 -4.75
N GLU A 78 -7.39 -33.61 -5.94
CA GLU A 78 -8.63 -33.55 -6.70
C GLU A 78 -9.78 -34.24 -5.95
N GLY A 79 -10.96 -33.60 -6.01
CA GLY A 79 -12.18 -34.06 -5.33
C GLY A 79 -12.15 -33.96 -3.80
N LYS A 80 -11.05 -33.52 -3.18
CA LYS A 80 -10.89 -33.51 -1.72
C LYS A 80 -10.95 -32.09 -1.15
N VAL A 81 -11.47 -31.98 0.07
CA VAL A 81 -11.42 -30.72 0.84
C VAL A 81 -9.99 -30.47 1.27
N LEU A 82 -9.38 -29.42 0.73
CA LEU A 82 -8.07 -28.94 1.16
C LEU A 82 -8.19 -28.23 2.51
N VAL A 83 -7.35 -28.60 3.47
CA VAL A 83 -7.29 -28.04 4.81
C VAL A 83 -5.85 -27.62 5.10
N ALA A 84 -5.65 -26.40 5.61
CA ALA A 84 -4.33 -25.93 6.00
C ALA A 84 -4.42 -24.94 7.18
N HIS A 85 -3.32 -24.75 7.90
CA HIS A 85 -3.25 -23.78 8.99
C HIS A 85 -2.93 -22.40 8.42
N ASN A 86 -3.88 -21.47 8.55
CA ASN A 86 -3.87 -20.23 7.78
C ASN A 86 -3.92 -20.49 6.26
N ALA A 87 -4.81 -21.40 5.87
CA ALA A 87 -4.87 -22.05 4.54
C ALA A 87 -4.76 -21.16 3.30
N ARG A 88 -5.01 -19.86 3.44
CA ARG A 88 -4.81 -18.89 2.37
C ARG A 88 -3.36 -18.79 1.93
N PHE A 89 -2.41 -18.93 2.86
CA PHE A 89 -0.98 -18.88 2.55
C PHE A 89 -0.60 -20.04 1.63
N ASP A 90 -0.80 -21.27 2.11
CA ASP A 90 -0.42 -22.50 1.39
C ASP A 90 -1.17 -22.66 0.08
N TYR A 91 -2.48 -22.43 0.10
CA TYR A 91 -3.30 -22.45 -1.11
C TYR A 91 -2.83 -21.41 -2.14
N GLY A 92 -2.36 -20.25 -1.68
CA GLY A 92 -1.81 -19.21 -2.54
C GLY A 92 -0.56 -19.65 -3.28
N PHE A 93 0.38 -20.29 -2.56
CA PHE A 93 1.58 -20.86 -3.16
C PHE A 93 1.25 -21.99 -4.12
N LEU A 94 0.42 -22.94 -3.68
CA LEU A 94 0.00 -24.09 -4.47
C LEU A 94 -0.67 -23.68 -5.78
N LYS A 95 -1.62 -22.73 -5.72
CA LYS A 95 -2.29 -22.18 -6.90
C LYS A 95 -1.33 -21.50 -7.87
N ASN A 96 -0.34 -20.75 -7.37
CA ASN A 96 0.64 -20.10 -8.23
C ASN A 96 1.62 -21.09 -8.85
N GLU A 97 2.04 -22.13 -8.13
CA GLU A 97 2.89 -23.18 -8.70
C GLU A 97 2.16 -23.97 -9.80
N PHE A 98 0.92 -24.41 -9.56
CA PHE A 98 0.10 -25.05 -10.60
C PHE A 98 -0.08 -24.15 -11.83
N LYS A 99 -0.36 -22.86 -11.62
CA LYS A 99 -0.47 -21.90 -12.71
C LYS A 99 0.82 -21.77 -13.53
N ARG A 100 2.00 -21.86 -12.91
CA ARG A 100 3.30 -21.78 -13.62
C ARG A 100 3.52 -22.96 -14.55
N VAL A 101 2.96 -24.13 -14.22
CA VAL A 101 3.05 -25.35 -15.04
C VAL A 101 1.84 -25.55 -15.94
N GLY A 102 0.99 -24.52 -16.09
CA GLY A 102 -0.15 -24.55 -17.00
C GLY A 102 -1.39 -25.27 -16.47
N ILE A 103 -1.43 -25.64 -15.19
CA ILE A 103 -2.57 -26.31 -14.57
C ILE A 103 -3.43 -25.28 -13.82
N GLU A 104 -4.71 -25.23 -14.15
CA GLU A 104 -5.67 -24.39 -13.42
C GLU A 104 -6.18 -25.12 -12.18
N TYR A 105 -5.61 -24.81 -11.01
CA TYR A 105 -6.09 -25.32 -9.74
C TYR A 105 -6.94 -24.30 -9.00
N THR A 106 -8.20 -24.64 -8.76
CA THR A 106 -9.13 -23.84 -7.96
C THR A 106 -9.88 -24.71 -6.97
N THR A 107 -9.79 -24.36 -5.69
CA THR A 107 -10.59 -24.98 -4.62
C THR A 107 -10.97 -23.94 -3.56
N LYS A 108 -11.85 -24.33 -2.64
CA LYS A 108 -12.24 -23.54 -1.47
C LYS A 108 -11.63 -24.17 -0.21
N PRO A 109 -10.42 -23.76 0.20
CA PRO A 109 -9.74 -24.39 1.33
C PRO A 109 -10.46 -24.11 2.65
N LEU A 110 -10.43 -25.08 3.56
CA LEU A 110 -10.84 -24.94 4.94
C LEU A 110 -9.63 -24.48 5.78
N CYS A 111 -9.76 -23.34 6.45
CA CYS A 111 -8.70 -22.83 7.32
C CYS A 111 -8.89 -23.36 8.76
N SER A 112 -7.94 -24.14 9.25
CA SER A 112 -8.03 -24.74 10.59
C SER A 112 -8.04 -23.70 11.71
N VAL A 113 -7.45 -22.52 11.49
CA VAL A 113 -7.49 -21.37 12.42
C VAL A 113 -8.92 -20.83 12.56
N LYS A 114 -9.66 -20.71 11.44
CA LYS A 114 -11.05 -20.24 11.44
C LYS A 114 -11.96 -21.26 12.12
N LEU A 115 -11.73 -22.54 11.83
CA LEU A 115 -12.45 -23.64 12.48
C LEU A 115 -12.21 -23.61 14.01
N SER A 116 -10.96 -23.52 14.43
CA SER A 116 -10.59 -23.48 15.84
C SER A 116 -11.19 -22.30 16.60
N ARG A 117 -11.29 -21.11 15.99
CA ARG A 117 -11.97 -19.95 16.61
C ARG A 117 -13.45 -20.16 16.83
N ARG A 118 -14.12 -20.87 15.93
CA ARG A 118 -15.56 -21.11 16.02
C ARG A 118 -15.88 -22.18 17.05
N LEU A 119 -15.10 -23.25 17.09
CA LEU A 119 -15.29 -24.35 18.03
C LEU A 119 -14.79 -24.00 19.44
N ASN A 120 -13.72 -23.20 19.55
CA ASN A 120 -13.15 -22.83 20.85
C ASN A 120 -13.05 -21.29 21.03
N PRO A 121 -14.18 -20.55 21.06
CA PRO A 121 -14.19 -19.10 21.17
C PRO A 121 -13.65 -18.55 22.49
N GLN A 122 -13.52 -19.40 23.52
CA GLN A 122 -12.94 -19.06 24.82
C GLN A 122 -11.43 -18.75 24.77
N PHE A 123 -10.72 -19.20 23.74
CA PHE A 123 -9.30 -18.91 23.59
C PHE A 123 -9.07 -17.71 22.69
N LYS A 124 -8.10 -16.87 23.07
CA LYS A 124 -7.71 -15.70 22.26
C LYS A 124 -6.75 -16.07 21.13
N ARG A 125 -5.86 -17.05 21.37
CA ARG A 125 -4.79 -17.46 20.44
C ARG A 125 -5.13 -18.78 19.73
N HIS A 126 -4.98 -18.78 18.41
CA HIS A 126 -5.26 -19.94 17.54
C HIS A 126 -4.15 -20.20 16.50
N GLY A 127 -3.00 -19.54 16.64
CA GLY A 127 -1.81 -19.90 15.84
C GLY A 127 -1.29 -21.27 16.26
N LEU A 128 -0.54 -21.92 15.38
CA LEU A 128 -0.15 -23.32 15.54
C LEU A 128 0.64 -23.56 16.84
N ASP A 129 1.53 -22.64 17.23
CA ASP A 129 2.26 -22.72 18.51
C ASP A 129 1.32 -22.73 19.73
N ALA A 130 0.29 -21.88 19.72
CA ALA A 130 -0.69 -21.83 20.80
C ALA A 130 -1.58 -23.09 20.82
N ILE A 131 -1.82 -23.70 19.66
CA ILE A 131 -2.56 -24.97 19.58
C ILE A 131 -1.71 -26.12 20.12
N ILE A 132 -0.44 -26.18 19.72
CA ILE A 132 0.52 -27.18 20.21
C ILE A 132 0.64 -27.08 21.73
N GLU A 133 0.82 -25.87 22.26
CA GLU A 133 0.89 -25.61 23.71
C GLU A 133 -0.41 -26.05 24.41
N ARG A 134 -1.56 -25.62 23.89
CA ARG A 134 -2.88 -25.88 24.51
C ARG A 134 -3.26 -27.36 24.53
N LEU A 135 -2.93 -28.09 23.47
CA LEU A 135 -3.30 -29.49 23.31
C LEU A 135 -2.17 -30.45 23.72
N SER A 136 -1.06 -29.92 24.23
CA SER A 136 0.13 -30.69 24.60
C SER A 136 0.58 -31.65 23.48
N ILE A 137 0.59 -31.15 22.24
CA ILE A 137 0.92 -31.97 21.07
C ILE A 137 2.42 -32.31 21.11
N PRO A 138 2.80 -33.60 21.07
CA PRO A 138 4.21 -33.99 21.04
C PRO A 138 4.83 -33.56 19.71
N MET A 139 5.73 -32.59 19.74
CA MET A 139 6.40 -32.08 18.55
C MET A 139 7.75 -32.78 18.31
N SER A 140 7.92 -33.32 17.11
CA SER A 140 9.20 -33.90 16.64
C SER A 140 10.01 -32.96 15.74
N ALA A 141 9.37 -32.07 14.97
CA ALA A 141 10.04 -31.10 14.09
C ALA A 141 9.14 -29.90 13.74
N ARG A 142 9.23 -28.79 14.48
CA ARG A 142 8.51 -27.53 14.18
C ARG A 142 9.18 -26.79 13.01
N HIS A 143 8.39 -26.16 12.12
CA HIS A 143 8.89 -25.50 10.90
C HIS A 143 9.45 -26.47 9.86
N ARG A 144 8.86 -27.66 9.83
CA ARG A 144 8.95 -28.63 8.74
C ARG A 144 7.53 -28.96 8.33
N ALA A 145 7.28 -29.09 7.03
CA ALA A 145 5.92 -29.17 6.51
C ALA A 145 5.12 -30.33 7.14
N MET A 146 5.71 -31.53 7.27
CA MET A 146 4.99 -32.67 7.86
C MET A 146 4.73 -32.48 9.36
N GLY A 147 5.67 -31.89 10.11
CA GLY A 147 5.47 -31.63 11.54
C GLY A 147 4.31 -30.68 11.79
N ASP A 148 4.18 -29.65 10.96
CA ASP A 148 3.08 -28.69 11.02
C ASP A 148 1.75 -29.32 10.58
N THR A 149 1.78 -30.18 9.55
CA THR A 149 0.61 -30.94 9.09
C THR A 149 0.09 -31.92 10.15
N GLU A 150 0.97 -32.60 10.88
CA GLU A 150 0.60 -33.49 12.00
C GLU A 150 -0.01 -32.70 13.17
N ALA A 151 0.47 -31.49 13.45
CA ALA A 151 -0.17 -30.63 14.46
C ALA A 151 -1.61 -30.25 14.07
N ILE A 152 -1.88 -30.04 12.77
CA ILE A 152 -3.25 -29.86 12.26
C ILE A 152 -4.07 -31.14 12.43
N LEU A 153 -3.49 -32.32 12.17
CA LEU A 153 -4.18 -33.60 12.36
C LEU A 153 -4.62 -33.77 13.82
N HIS A 154 -3.73 -33.55 14.77
CA HIS A 154 -4.02 -33.63 16.20
C HIS A 154 -5.13 -32.65 16.61
N LEU A 155 -5.15 -31.44 16.05
CA LEU A 155 -6.22 -30.48 16.27
C LEU A 155 -7.58 -31.02 15.80
N PHE A 156 -7.64 -31.64 14.62
CA PHE A 156 -8.88 -32.22 14.09
C PHE A 156 -9.33 -33.44 14.89
N GLN A 157 -8.39 -34.28 15.33
CA GLN A 157 -8.68 -35.41 16.23
C GLN A 157 -9.26 -34.90 17.55
N HIS A 158 -8.70 -33.84 18.12
CA HIS A 158 -9.24 -33.20 19.31
C HIS A 158 -10.67 -32.73 19.08
N PHE A 159 -10.96 -31.99 18.00
CA PHE A 159 -12.33 -31.58 17.68
C PHE A 159 -13.29 -32.75 17.53
N SER A 160 -12.87 -33.85 16.89
CA SER A 160 -13.72 -35.03 16.75
C SER A 160 -14.06 -35.73 18.08
N GLN A 161 -13.28 -35.47 19.13
CA GLN A 161 -13.50 -36.02 20.47
C GLN A 161 -14.27 -35.06 21.38
N THR A 162 -14.20 -33.75 21.13
CA THR A 162 -14.73 -32.71 22.04
C THR A 162 -15.95 -31.98 21.51
N CYS A 163 -16.30 -32.12 20.25
CA CYS A 163 -17.38 -31.39 19.60
C CYS A 163 -18.32 -32.36 18.87
N GLU A 164 -19.60 -31.99 18.77
CA GLU A 164 -20.59 -32.79 18.05
C GLU A 164 -20.34 -32.76 16.54
N PRO A 165 -20.50 -33.89 15.81
CA PRO A 165 -20.26 -33.96 14.38
C PRO A 165 -21.08 -32.94 13.56
N GLU A 166 -22.34 -32.73 13.91
CA GLU A 166 -23.25 -31.80 13.21
C GLU A 166 -22.78 -30.34 13.35
N GLU A 167 -22.22 -29.98 14.51
CA GLU A 167 -21.67 -28.64 14.74
C GLU A 167 -20.43 -28.39 13.87
N ILE A 168 -19.50 -29.35 13.83
CA ILE A 168 -18.31 -29.30 12.98
C ILE A 168 -18.72 -29.16 11.51
N GLU A 169 -19.67 -29.96 11.04
CA GLU A 169 -20.13 -29.94 9.65
C GLU A 169 -20.76 -28.58 9.29
N ALA A 170 -21.63 -28.05 10.14
CA ALA A 170 -22.29 -26.75 9.93
C ALA A 170 -21.26 -25.61 9.83
N ILE A 171 -20.27 -25.59 10.73
CA ILE A 171 -19.20 -24.59 10.71
C ILE A 171 -18.34 -24.75 9.45
N CYS A 172 -17.93 -25.96 9.09
CA CYS A 172 -17.14 -26.22 7.89
C CYS A 172 -17.87 -25.79 6.61
N LYS A 173 -19.19 -26.01 6.52
CA LYS A 173 -20.03 -25.55 5.42
C LYS A 173 -20.06 -24.03 5.33
N SER A 174 -20.25 -23.35 6.47
CA SER A 174 -20.26 -21.88 6.55
C SER A 174 -18.90 -21.24 6.19
N LEU A 175 -17.80 -21.82 6.67
CA LEU A 175 -16.45 -21.31 6.41
C LEU A 175 -16.05 -21.44 4.94
N ARG A 176 -16.43 -22.54 4.29
CA ARG A 176 -16.20 -22.72 2.85
C ARG A 176 -17.07 -21.79 1.99
N ALA A 177 -18.17 -21.25 2.52
CA ALA A 177 -18.99 -20.24 1.83
C ALA A 177 -18.38 -18.82 1.94
N ASN A 178 -17.67 -18.48 3.02
CA ASN A 178 -17.26 -17.11 3.39
C ASN A 178 -15.73 -16.90 3.47
N SER A 179 -14.98 -17.28 2.43
CA SER A 179 -13.51 -17.44 2.51
C SER A 179 -12.67 -16.15 2.63
N SER A 180 -13.24 -14.95 2.56
CA SER A 180 -12.48 -13.68 2.36
C SER A 180 -11.96 -12.96 3.60
N VAL A 181 -12.24 -13.40 4.83
CA VAL A 181 -11.84 -12.68 6.06
C VAL A 181 -10.55 -13.28 6.66
N PRO A 182 -9.55 -12.49 7.11
CA PRO A 182 -8.38 -13.00 7.82
C PRO A 182 -8.75 -13.69 9.12
N SER A 183 -7.98 -14.70 9.50
CA SER A 183 -8.23 -15.47 10.73
C SER A 183 -8.21 -14.55 11.96
N HIS A 184 -7.23 -13.66 12.07
CA HIS A 184 -6.88 -12.90 13.30
C HIS A 184 -7.86 -11.79 13.69
N LEU A 185 -8.79 -11.43 12.81
CA LEU A 185 -9.85 -10.47 13.12
C LEU A 185 -11.05 -11.18 13.76
N PRO A 186 -11.64 -10.63 14.85
CA PRO A 186 -12.87 -11.15 15.41
C PRO A 186 -13.97 -11.24 14.35
N ALA A 187 -14.76 -12.32 14.39
CA ALA A 187 -15.90 -12.48 13.50
C ALA A 187 -16.88 -11.30 13.69
N GLY A 188 -17.26 -10.64 12.60
CA GLY A 188 -18.16 -9.48 12.66
C GLY A 188 -17.48 -8.11 12.58
N GLU A 189 -16.15 -7.99 12.80
CA GLU A 189 -15.48 -6.67 12.78
C GLU A 189 -15.60 -5.97 11.43
N ILE A 190 -15.40 -6.69 10.33
CA ILE A 190 -15.51 -6.12 8.99
C ILE A 190 -16.95 -5.73 8.67
N GLN A 191 -17.93 -6.48 9.16
CA GLN A 191 -19.35 -6.18 8.97
C GLN A 191 -19.78 -4.88 9.66
N LYS A 192 -19.07 -4.47 10.73
CA LYS A 192 -19.30 -3.19 11.42
C LYS A 192 -18.75 -2.00 10.65
N LEU A 193 -17.84 -2.21 9.69
CA LEU A 193 -17.24 -1.12 8.92
C LEU A 193 -18.26 -0.47 8.00
N PRO A 194 -18.26 0.87 7.88
CA PRO A 194 -19.21 1.58 7.05
C PRO A 194 -18.88 1.43 5.55
N CYS A 195 -19.91 1.50 4.72
CA CYS A 195 -19.80 1.67 3.26
C CYS A 195 -19.73 3.14 2.89
N ARG A 196 -18.92 3.91 3.61
CA ARG A 196 -18.80 5.35 3.45
C ARG A 196 -17.35 5.75 3.23
N PRO A 197 -17.10 6.95 2.68
CA PRO A 197 -15.77 7.48 2.55
C PRO A 197 -15.11 7.67 3.92
N GLY A 198 -13.80 7.53 3.95
CA GLY A 198 -13.02 7.83 5.14
C GLY A 198 -11.67 7.14 5.18
N VAL A 199 -11.09 7.15 6.37
CA VAL A 199 -9.75 6.62 6.67
C VAL A 199 -9.90 5.45 7.63
N TYR A 200 -9.21 4.35 7.35
CA TYR A 200 -9.13 3.18 8.23
C TYR A 200 -7.69 2.94 8.67
N ARG A 201 -7.54 2.36 9.85
CA ARG A 201 -6.26 2.10 10.51
C ARG A 201 -6.21 0.66 10.96
N PHE A 202 -5.09 0.01 10.65
CA PHE A 202 -4.83 -1.37 11.05
C PHE A 202 -3.85 -1.39 12.21
N TYR A 203 -4.21 -2.10 13.27
CA TYR A 203 -3.39 -2.28 14.45
C TYR A 203 -3.03 -3.75 14.66
N SER A 204 -1.85 -3.97 15.23
CA SER A 204 -1.42 -5.29 15.70
C SER A 204 -1.91 -5.60 17.12
N GLU A 205 -1.68 -6.84 17.57
CA GLU A 205 -2.04 -7.30 18.90
C GLU A 205 -1.45 -6.42 20.02
N ASN A 206 -0.24 -5.89 19.82
CA ASN A 206 0.46 -5.04 20.79
C ASN A 206 0.04 -3.56 20.71
N GLY A 207 -1.02 -3.22 19.96
CA GLY A 207 -1.48 -1.84 19.75
C GLY A 207 -0.63 -1.02 18.78
N GLN A 208 0.39 -1.61 18.14
CA GLN A 208 1.21 -0.91 17.15
C GLN A 208 0.38 -0.58 15.89
N LEU A 209 0.40 0.68 15.45
CA LEU A 209 -0.20 1.11 14.19
C LEU A 209 0.60 0.58 12.99
N LEU A 210 -0.02 -0.34 12.25
CA LEU A 210 0.58 -1.02 11.12
C LEU A 210 0.42 -0.19 9.84
N TYR A 211 -0.79 0.26 9.56
CA TYR A 211 -1.14 0.85 8.28
C TYR A 211 -2.30 1.85 8.43
N VAL A 212 -2.24 2.92 7.66
CA VAL A 212 -3.34 3.88 7.49
C VAL A 212 -3.70 3.90 6.00
N GLY A 213 -4.98 3.83 5.66
CA GLY A 213 -5.44 3.89 4.28
C GLY A 213 -6.78 4.60 4.14
N LYS A 214 -7.04 5.15 2.95
CA LYS A 214 -8.32 5.78 2.61
C LYS A 214 -9.17 4.99 1.62
N SER A 215 -10.47 5.27 1.61
CA SER A 215 -11.42 4.72 0.63
C SER A 215 -12.67 5.59 0.49
N ILE A 216 -13.38 5.42 -0.62
CA ILE A 216 -14.78 5.86 -0.81
C ILE A 216 -15.79 4.90 -0.16
N SER A 217 -15.38 3.65 0.08
CA SER A 217 -16.11 2.63 0.84
C SER A 217 -15.10 1.91 1.71
N ILE A 218 -15.07 2.23 3.01
CA ILE A 218 -14.11 1.64 3.95
C ILE A 218 -14.25 0.12 3.97
N ARG A 219 -15.46 -0.40 4.13
CA ARG A 219 -15.72 -1.85 4.18
C ARG A 219 -15.19 -2.59 2.96
N ASP A 220 -15.53 -2.14 1.75
CA ASP A 220 -15.16 -2.84 0.52
C ASP A 220 -13.65 -2.78 0.29
N ARG A 221 -13.00 -1.67 0.66
CA ARG A 221 -11.55 -1.54 0.56
C ARG A 221 -10.82 -2.45 1.52
N VAL A 222 -11.31 -2.54 2.75
CA VAL A 222 -10.78 -3.47 3.76
C VAL A 222 -10.99 -4.92 3.32
N LEU A 223 -12.17 -5.28 2.79
CA LEU A 223 -12.40 -6.59 2.19
C LEU A 223 -11.44 -6.88 1.03
N ASN A 224 -11.15 -5.89 0.19
CA ASN A 224 -10.20 -6.03 -0.92
C ASN A 224 -8.75 -6.23 -0.46
N HIS A 225 -8.36 -5.61 0.66
CA HIS A 225 -7.10 -5.89 1.35
C HIS A 225 -7.00 -7.33 1.83
N PHE A 226 -8.10 -8.09 1.82
CA PHE A 226 -8.18 -9.49 2.23
C PHE A 226 -8.73 -10.44 1.15
N SER A 227 -9.02 -9.97 -0.06
CA SER A 227 -9.44 -10.83 -1.18
C SER A 227 -8.34 -10.97 -2.25
N SER A 228 -7.39 -10.02 -2.32
CA SER A 228 -6.42 -9.89 -3.42
C SER A 228 -4.95 -10.22 -3.06
N ASP A 229 -4.71 -10.73 -1.85
CA ASP A 229 -3.39 -10.81 -1.18
C ASP A 229 -2.47 -11.91 -1.72
N HIS A 230 -2.95 -12.74 -2.66
CA HIS A 230 -2.07 -13.62 -3.42
C HIS A 230 -1.13 -12.81 -4.35
N SER A 231 -1.43 -11.53 -4.61
CA SER A 231 -0.69 -10.67 -5.54
C SER A 231 0.22 -9.63 -4.86
N ASN A 232 -0.07 -9.22 -3.62
CA ASN A 232 0.65 -8.14 -2.94
C ASN A 232 1.22 -8.55 -1.57
N ALA A 233 2.54 -8.68 -1.51
CA ALA A 233 3.31 -9.05 -0.32
C ALA A 233 3.10 -8.14 0.91
N LYS A 234 2.82 -6.85 0.68
CA LYS A 234 2.58 -5.90 1.76
C LYS A 234 1.25 -6.21 2.44
N ASP A 235 0.22 -6.43 1.64
CA ASP A 235 -1.13 -6.72 2.14
C ASP A 235 -1.13 -8.07 2.87
N LEU A 236 -0.39 -9.07 2.38
CA LEU A 236 -0.22 -10.33 3.09
C LEU A 236 0.41 -10.16 4.49
N LYS A 237 1.51 -9.40 4.62
CA LYS A 237 2.14 -9.13 5.93
C LYS A 237 1.21 -8.40 6.89
N ILE A 238 0.46 -7.43 6.38
CA ILE A 238 -0.55 -6.71 7.16
C ILE A 238 -1.64 -7.69 7.62
N SER A 239 -2.14 -8.54 6.73
CA SER A 239 -3.19 -9.52 7.03
C SER A 239 -2.80 -10.56 8.09
N GLN A 240 -1.49 -10.85 8.22
CA GLN A 240 -0.96 -11.76 9.24
C GLN A 240 -0.85 -11.11 10.63
N LEU A 241 -0.65 -9.79 10.69
CA LEU A 241 -0.38 -9.08 11.95
C LEU A 241 -1.60 -8.35 12.50
N ILE A 242 -2.61 -8.11 11.65
CA ILE A 242 -3.77 -7.32 12.02
C ILE A 242 -4.66 -8.04 13.03
N THR A 243 -5.03 -7.34 14.10
CA THR A 243 -5.96 -7.83 15.12
C THR A 243 -7.11 -6.87 15.38
N HIS A 244 -6.96 -5.60 15.00
CA HIS A 244 -7.97 -4.56 15.22
C HIS A 244 -8.00 -3.55 14.07
N ILE A 245 -9.20 -3.11 13.71
CA ILE A 245 -9.45 -2.07 12.71
C ILE A 245 -10.18 -0.90 13.37
N ASP A 246 -9.60 0.27 13.24
CA ASP A 246 -10.24 1.55 13.57
C ASP A 246 -10.56 2.32 12.30
N TYR A 247 -11.49 3.26 12.36
CA TYR A 247 -11.85 4.10 11.23
C TYR A 247 -12.38 5.47 11.63
N THR A 248 -12.27 6.42 10.70
CA THR A 248 -12.88 7.74 10.78
C THR A 248 -13.59 8.01 9.47
N GLU A 249 -14.89 8.24 9.55
CA GLU A 249 -15.70 8.59 8.38
C GLU A 249 -15.39 10.02 7.94
N THR A 250 -15.49 10.27 6.64
CA THR A 250 -15.44 11.62 6.06
C THR A 250 -16.62 11.80 5.10
N PRO A 251 -17.07 13.03 4.86
CA PRO A 251 -18.18 13.26 3.95
C PRO A 251 -17.88 12.75 2.55
N THR A 252 -16.67 13.01 2.04
CA THR A 252 -16.27 12.53 0.72
C THR A 252 -14.81 12.05 0.67
N ASP A 253 -14.36 11.64 -0.52
CA ASP A 253 -12.97 11.27 -0.79
C ASP A 253 -11.99 12.44 -0.61
N PHE A 254 -12.45 13.69 -0.73
CA PHE A 254 -11.61 14.88 -0.54
C PHE A 254 -11.06 14.95 0.89
N GLY A 255 -11.94 14.97 1.89
CA GLY A 255 -11.56 14.94 3.30
C GLY A 255 -10.79 13.66 3.67
N ALA A 256 -11.17 12.51 3.11
CA ALA A 256 -10.46 11.24 3.35
C ALA A 256 -8.98 11.30 2.96
N GLN A 257 -8.67 11.91 1.80
CA GLN A 257 -7.30 12.01 1.32
C GLN A 257 -6.44 12.98 2.13
N LEU A 258 -7.01 14.11 2.55
CA LEU A 258 -6.31 15.06 3.43
C LEU A 258 -6.07 14.48 4.82
N LEU A 259 -7.04 13.75 5.37
CA LEU A 259 -6.93 13.10 6.67
C LEU A 259 -5.89 11.97 6.64
N GLU A 260 -5.94 11.09 5.63
CA GLU A 260 -4.95 10.01 5.45
C GLU A 260 -3.53 10.56 5.38
N ASN A 261 -3.32 11.60 4.56
CA ASN A 261 -2.01 12.23 4.42
C ASN A 261 -1.51 12.82 5.74
N THR A 262 -2.38 13.52 6.47
CA THR A 262 -2.07 14.07 7.80
C THR A 262 -1.67 12.95 8.77
N GLU A 263 -2.46 11.90 8.88
CA GLU A 263 -2.23 10.82 9.84
C GLU A 263 -1.00 9.96 9.52
N ILE A 264 -0.73 9.69 8.25
CA ILE A 264 0.47 8.96 7.87
C ILE A 264 1.73 9.71 8.31
N LYS A 265 1.69 11.04 8.33
CA LYS A 265 2.84 11.87 8.71
C LYS A 265 2.95 12.08 10.20
N THR A 266 1.82 12.26 10.88
CA THR A 266 1.79 12.45 12.32
C THR A 266 2.03 11.14 13.06
N LEU A 267 1.42 10.03 12.60
CA LEU A 267 1.45 8.74 13.29
C LEU A 267 2.54 7.79 12.76
N MET A 268 3.11 8.07 11.58
CA MET A 268 4.22 7.32 10.97
C MET A 268 4.04 5.78 10.99
N PRO A 269 2.94 5.24 10.43
CA PRO A 269 2.65 3.81 10.48
C PRO A 269 3.72 2.96 9.80
N ALA A 270 3.96 1.75 10.34
CA ALA A 270 5.09 0.89 9.95
C ALA A 270 5.13 0.52 8.46
N TYR A 271 3.95 0.44 7.82
CA TYR A 271 3.79 -0.01 6.44
C TYR A 271 3.49 1.11 5.41
N ASN A 272 3.33 2.40 5.79
CA ASN A 272 3.22 3.53 4.84
C ASN A 272 4.57 4.20 4.51
N ARG A 273 5.62 3.39 4.35
CA ARG A 273 7.03 3.84 4.21
C ARG A 273 7.31 4.90 3.12
N ARG A 274 6.48 4.97 2.07
CA ARG A 274 6.72 5.89 0.93
C ARG A 274 6.45 7.35 1.31
N GLN A 275 5.38 7.60 2.07
CA GLN A 275 4.96 8.94 2.47
C GLN A 275 5.68 9.44 3.73
N THR A 276 6.25 8.53 4.55
CA THR A 276 6.98 8.89 5.77
C THR A 276 8.46 9.22 5.58
N LYS A 277 9.06 8.87 4.43
CA LYS A 277 10.52 9.00 4.19
C LYS A 277 10.96 10.23 3.41
N THR A 278 10.06 10.88 2.66
CA THR A 278 10.48 11.96 1.75
C THR A 278 10.60 13.27 2.50
N ARG A 279 11.83 13.64 2.91
CA ARG A 279 12.12 14.91 3.57
C ARG A 279 12.65 16.01 2.66
N LYS A 280 13.08 15.66 1.44
CA LYS A 280 13.68 16.60 0.49
C LYS A 280 12.91 16.59 -0.81
N LEU A 281 12.53 17.77 -1.26
CA LEU A 281 11.95 18.01 -2.57
C LEU A 281 12.98 18.74 -3.44
N TYR A 282 12.93 18.45 -4.73
CA TYR A 282 13.79 19.06 -5.74
C TYR A 282 12.93 19.74 -6.78
N GLN A 283 13.42 20.84 -7.32
CA GLN A 283 12.75 21.61 -8.37
C GLN A 283 13.78 22.18 -9.35
N LEU A 284 13.30 22.60 -10.51
CA LEU A 284 14.12 23.28 -11.50
C LEU A 284 13.97 24.78 -11.31
N GLU A 285 15.11 25.45 -11.21
CA GLU A 285 15.20 26.89 -11.27
C GLU A 285 15.73 27.31 -12.64
N LYS A 286 15.09 28.34 -13.22
CA LYS A 286 15.53 28.99 -14.45
C LYS A 286 16.19 30.32 -14.07
N THR A 287 17.45 30.49 -14.42
CA THR A 287 18.18 31.76 -14.34
C THR A 287 18.60 32.20 -15.73
N THR A 288 19.10 33.43 -15.87
CA THR A 288 19.64 33.94 -17.15
C THR A 288 21.09 34.31 -16.93
N ASP A 289 21.98 33.89 -17.83
CA ASP A 289 23.39 34.28 -17.77
C ASP A 289 23.67 35.66 -18.37
N THR A 290 24.91 36.11 -18.26
CA THR A 290 25.35 37.42 -18.77
C THR A 290 25.25 37.55 -20.29
N SER A 291 25.13 36.44 -21.01
CA SER A 291 24.96 36.41 -22.48
C SER A 291 23.49 36.27 -22.89
N GLY A 292 22.56 36.33 -21.94
CA GLY A 292 21.13 36.27 -22.17
C GLY A 292 20.55 34.85 -22.31
N TYR A 293 21.33 33.79 -22.14
CA TYR A 293 20.84 32.41 -22.26
C TYR A 293 20.23 31.91 -20.95
N ALA A 294 19.10 31.20 -21.06
CA ALA A 294 18.45 30.55 -19.93
C ALA A 294 19.26 29.36 -19.42
N GLN A 295 19.59 29.38 -18.13
CA GLN A 295 20.25 28.28 -17.44
C GLN A 295 19.27 27.55 -16.54
N LEU A 296 19.32 26.23 -16.54
CA LEU A 296 18.49 25.38 -15.67
C LEU A 296 19.37 24.69 -14.64
N GLN A 297 18.90 24.70 -13.40
CA GLN A 297 19.56 24.01 -12.31
C GLN A 297 18.57 23.31 -11.40
N ILE A 298 19.00 22.15 -10.87
CA ILE A 298 18.21 21.40 -9.89
C ILE A 298 18.57 21.91 -8.50
N VAL A 299 17.61 22.52 -7.84
CA VAL A 299 17.74 23.07 -6.49
C VAL A 299 16.86 22.29 -5.50
N LEU A 300 17.20 22.38 -4.22
CA LEU A 300 16.31 21.90 -3.17
C LEU A 300 15.13 22.88 -3.04
N ALA A 301 13.93 22.35 -2.85
CA ALA A 301 12.78 23.17 -2.54
C ALA A 301 12.74 23.49 -1.05
N ASP A 302 12.68 24.78 -0.73
CA ASP A 302 12.44 25.26 0.62
C ASP A 302 10.95 25.15 0.93
N THR A 303 10.57 24.18 1.76
CA THR A 303 9.17 23.92 2.13
C THR A 303 8.59 24.99 3.05
N SER A 304 9.40 25.94 3.53
CA SER A 304 8.92 27.12 4.26
C SER A 304 8.57 28.29 3.32
N ASN A 305 9.09 28.30 2.09
CA ASN A 305 8.85 29.36 1.11
C ASN A 305 8.02 28.88 -0.08
N VAL A 306 6.69 28.87 0.09
CA VAL A 306 5.76 28.44 -0.97
C VAL A 306 5.84 29.32 -2.22
N SER A 307 6.03 30.62 -2.05
CA SER A 307 6.12 31.56 -3.17
C SER A 307 7.24 31.16 -4.12
N GLU A 308 8.42 30.84 -3.58
CA GLU A 308 9.56 30.35 -4.34
C GLU A 308 9.30 28.99 -5.00
N ILE A 309 8.58 28.09 -4.32
CA ILE A 309 8.15 26.81 -4.90
C ILE A 309 7.26 27.02 -6.13
N THR A 310 6.24 27.86 -6.02
CA THR A 310 5.23 28.06 -7.07
C THR A 310 5.76 28.84 -8.28
N GLN A 311 6.83 29.62 -8.11
CA GLN A 311 7.52 30.31 -9.20
C GLN A 311 8.47 29.41 -10.02
N ARG A 312 8.79 28.22 -9.51
CA ARG A 312 9.73 27.27 -10.11
C ARG A 312 9.02 26.13 -10.85
N PHE A 313 9.80 25.18 -11.38
CA PHE A 313 9.30 24.15 -12.29
C PHE A 313 9.52 22.75 -11.75
N GLY A 314 8.43 22.01 -11.59
CA GLY A 314 8.39 20.62 -11.19
C GLY A 314 8.75 20.41 -9.72
N LEU A 315 8.06 19.46 -9.09
CA LEU A 315 8.36 19.01 -7.73
C LEU A 315 8.66 17.53 -7.71
N PHE A 316 9.91 17.20 -7.41
CA PHE A 316 10.45 15.85 -7.51
C PHE A 316 10.87 15.33 -6.14
N ARG A 317 10.49 14.09 -5.81
CA ARG A 317 10.88 13.42 -4.56
C ARG A 317 12.34 12.95 -4.53
N SER A 318 13.07 13.07 -5.64
CA SER A 318 14.49 12.73 -5.71
C SER A 318 15.21 13.51 -6.79
N LYS A 319 16.49 13.82 -6.55
CA LYS A 319 17.37 14.47 -7.54
C LYS A 319 17.43 13.67 -8.85
N LYS A 320 17.54 12.34 -8.75
CA LYS A 320 17.57 11.45 -9.92
C LYS A 320 16.33 11.59 -10.81
N LYS A 321 15.14 11.77 -10.21
CA LYS A 321 13.90 11.97 -10.99
C LYS A 321 13.83 13.36 -11.61
N ALA A 322 14.33 14.38 -10.93
CA ALA A 322 14.48 15.72 -11.50
C ALA A 322 15.45 15.68 -12.71
N GLU A 323 16.63 15.05 -12.55
CA GLU A 323 17.63 14.87 -13.61
C GLU A 323 17.08 14.11 -14.81
N SER A 324 16.35 13.00 -14.58
CA SER A 324 15.78 12.23 -15.69
C SER A 324 14.67 12.98 -16.43
N THR A 325 13.86 13.78 -15.71
CA THR A 325 12.84 14.63 -16.32
C THR A 325 13.46 15.77 -17.12
N LEU A 326 14.48 16.43 -16.56
CA LEU A 326 15.23 17.48 -17.25
C LEU A 326 15.93 16.95 -18.51
N ARG A 327 16.51 15.75 -18.46
CA ARG A 327 17.09 15.08 -19.63
C ARG A 327 16.04 14.81 -20.71
N TYR A 328 14.88 14.29 -20.32
CA TYR A 328 13.77 14.07 -21.25
C TYR A 328 13.33 15.38 -21.93
N LEU A 329 13.14 16.45 -21.15
CA LEU A 329 12.79 17.77 -21.69
C LEU A 329 13.87 18.31 -22.63
N ALA A 330 15.14 18.14 -22.27
CA ALA A 330 16.26 18.59 -23.08
C ALA A 330 16.33 17.85 -24.42
N GLU A 331 16.16 16.53 -24.41
CA GLU A 331 16.19 15.70 -25.63
C GLU A 331 14.98 15.98 -26.53
N ALA A 332 13.78 16.06 -25.96
CA ALA A 332 12.55 16.33 -26.71
C ALA A 332 12.53 17.72 -27.36
N ASN A 333 13.21 18.70 -26.76
CA ASN A 333 13.22 20.10 -27.23
C ASN A 333 14.58 20.57 -27.78
N GLN A 334 15.52 19.64 -27.98
CA GLN A 334 16.88 19.92 -28.47
C GLN A 334 17.61 21.03 -27.68
N LEU A 335 17.44 21.02 -26.35
CA LEU A 335 18.07 21.97 -25.46
C LEU A 335 19.55 21.66 -25.28
N CYS A 336 20.31 22.68 -24.88
CA CYS A 336 21.72 22.54 -24.61
C CYS A 336 21.95 21.89 -23.24
N HIS A 337 22.52 20.68 -23.22
CA HIS A 337 22.78 19.95 -21.97
C HIS A 337 23.67 20.73 -20.99
N ARG A 338 24.57 21.59 -21.48
CA ARG A 338 25.41 22.43 -20.63
C ARG A 338 24.62 23.56 -19.96
N LEU A 339 23.80 24.29 -20.72
CA LEU A 339 22.95 25.35 -20.19
C LEU A 339 21.80 24.78 -19.33
N SER A 340 21.34 23.57 -19.64
CA SER A 340 20.36 22.84 -18.82
C SER A 340 20.97 22.15 -17.58
N GLY A 341 22.24 22.37 -17.25
CA GLY A 341 22.86 21.81 -16.04
C GLY A 341 23.06 20.29 -16.03
N LEU A 342 22.90 19.62 -17.18
CA LEU A 342 23.10 18.17 -17.36
C LEU A 342 24.56 17.81 -17.66
N GLU A 343 25.35 18.77 -18.14
CA GLU A 343 26.78 18.65 -18.43
C GLU A 343 27.55 19.74 -17.67
N LYS A 344 28.77 19.43 -17.20
CA LYS A 344 29.63 20.42 -16.55
C LYS A 344 30.05 21.52 -17.55
N LYS A 345 30.36 22.71 -17.02
CA LYS A 345 30.94 23.79 -17.82
C LYS A 345 32.33 23.38 -18.32
N ALA A 346 32.55 23.48 -19.63
CA ALA A 346 33.82 23.16 -20.31
C ALA A 346 33.97 24.04 -21.56
N SER A 347 35.16 24.08 -22.16
CA SER A 347 35.38 24.73 -23.45
C SER A 347 34.79 23.90 -24.60
N GLY A 348 34.46 24.56 -25.73
CA GLY A 348 33.90 23.90 -26.91
C GLY A 348 32.40 23.57 -26.82
N ALA A 349 31.87 22.77 -27.74
CA ALA A 349 30.44 22.43 -27.79
C ALA A 349 30.06 21.31 -26.81
N CYS A 350 28.83 21.35 -26.26
CA CYS A 350 28.29 20.27 -25.44
C CYS A 350 28.17 18.96 -26.22
N PHE A 351 28.20 17.83 -25.52
CA PHE A 351 28.13 16.49 -26.13
C PHE A 351 26.88 16.34 -27.00
N ALA A 352 25.72 16.83 -26.52
CA ALA A 352 24.47 16.80 -27.27
C ALA A 352 24.56 17.51 -28.63
N HIS A 353 25.35 18.59 -28.75
CA HIS A 353 25.55 19.27 -30.03
C HIS A 353 26.44 18.45 -30.97
N GLN A 354 27.48 17.79 -30.44
CA GLN A 354 28.39 16.94 -31.23
C GLN A 354 27.62 15.79 -31.91
N ILE A 355 26.61 15.24 -31.23
CA ILE A 355 25.71 14.20 -31.77
C ILE A 355 24.43 14.75 -32.45
N ARG A 356 24.38 16.05 -32.77
CA ARG A 356 23.26 16.75 -33.44
C ARG A 356 21.91 16.70 -32.71
N ARG A 357 21.91 16.57 -31.39
CA ARG A 357 20.71 16.62 -30.50
C ARG A 357 20.53 17.97 -29.79
N CYS A 358 21.40 18.93 -30.03
CA CYS A 358 21.30 20.31 -29.53
C CYS A 358 21.67 21.28 -30.66
N LYS A 359 21.00 22.45 -30.71
CA LYS A 359 21.23 23.48 -31.72
C LYS A 359 22.47 24.38 -31.48
N GLY A 360 23.21 24.17 -30.39
CA GLY A 360 24.51 24.79 -30.18
C GLY A 360 24.51 26.12 -29.43
N ALA A 361 23.50 26.38 -28.59
CA ALA A 361 23.43 27.59 -27.76
C ALA A 361 24.71 27.86 -26.92
N CYS A 362 25.33 26.83 -26.34
CA CYS A 362 26.58 27.00 -25.56
C CYS A 362 27.81 27.43 -26.36
N VAL A 363 27.73 27.42 -27.70
CA VAL A 363 28.77 27.91 -28.61
C VAL A 363 28.25 29.02 -29.53
N HIS A 364 27.15 29.66 -29.13
CA HIS A 364 26.53 30.81 -29.82
C HIS A 364 26.16 30.56 -31.29
N LYS A 365 26.00 29.29 -31.69
CA LYS A 365 25.47 28.93 -33.02
C LYS A 365 23.97 29.13 -33.15
N GLU A 366 23.30 29.29 -32.02
CA GLU A 366 21.89 29.58 -31.88
C GLU A 366 21.76 30.83 -31.01
N SER A 367 20.86 31.74 -31.38
CA SER A 367 20.62 32.97 -30.61
C SER A 367 19.93 32.67 -29.27
N ALA A 368 20.14 33.55 -28.29
CA ALA A 368 19.56 33.42 -26.96
C ALA A 368 18.02 33.42 -27.02
N GLU A 369 17.41 34.23 -27.87
CA GLU A 369 15.95 34.34 -28.01
C GLU A 369 15.32 33.00 -28.43
N HIS A 370 15.86 32.38 -29.49
CA HIS A 370 15.36 31.10 -30.01
C HIS A 370 15.59 29.94 -29.04
N TYR A 371 16.72 29.94 -28.35
CA TYR A 371 17.00 28.95 -27.30
C TYR A 371 16.05 29.12 -26.11
N ASN A 372 15.89 30.35 -25.60
CA ASN A 372 15.05 30.66 -24.45
C ASN A 372 13.57 30.32 -24.71
N LEU A 373 13.07 30.60 -25.92
CA LEU A 373 11.70 30.22 -26.30
C LEU A 373 11.47 28.71 -26.15
N ARG A 374 12.42 27.87 -26.59
CA ARG A 374 12.30 26.41 -26.43
C ARG A 374 12.42 25.98 -24.98
N VAL A 375 13.26 26.63 -24.20
CA VAL A 375 13.34 26.39 -22.75
C VAL A 375 11.96 26.67 -22.12
N ASP A 376 11.36 27.82 -22.39
CA ASP A 376 10.05 28.19 -21.83
C ASP A 376 8.93 27.26 -22.27
N MET A 377 8.88 26.90 -23.56
CA MET A 377 7.94 25.89 -24.06
C MET A 377 8.12 24.55 -23.35
N SER A 378 9.36 24.09 -23.16
CA SER A 378 9.63 22.81 -22.49
C SER A 378 9.19 22.80 -21.03
N LEU A 379 9.41 23.90 -20.30
CA LEU A 379 9.12 24.04 -18.88
C LEU A 379 7.63 24.27 -18.59
N SER A 380 6.87 24.82 -19.54
CA SER A 380 5.45 25.11 -19.37
C SER A 380 4.64 23.90 -18.87
N SER A 381 4.99 22.70 -19.34
CA SER A 381 4.33 21.43 -19.00
C SER A 381 4.52 20.99 -17.54
N ILE A 382 5.53 21.54 -16.85
CA ILE A 382 5.86 21.19 -15.47
C ILE A 382 5.88 22.41 -14.54
N LYS A 383 5.35 23.56 -14.97
CA LYS A 383 5.29 24.75 -14.14
C LYS A 383 4.43 24.47 -12.90
N ASN A 384 4.97 24.80 -11.72
CA ASN A 384 4.20 24.66 -10.49
C ASN A 384 3.03 25.66 -10.53
N LEU A 385 1.86 25.21 -10.09
CA LEU A 385 0.66 26.03 -10.07
C LEU A 385 0.72 27.05 -8.94
N MET A 386 0.52 28.32 -9.31
CA MET A 386 0.40 29.43 -8.37
C MET A 386 -0.93 29.36 -7.62
N TRP A 387 -0.98 29.97 -6.45
CA TRP A 387 -2.22 30.13 -5.69
C TRP A 387 -3.19 31.03 -6.46
N PRO A 388 -4.37 30.54 -6.86
CA PRO A 388 -5.29 31.30 -7.72
C PRO A 388 -6.23 32.24 -6.93
N TRP A 389 -6.24 32.18 -5.61
CA TRP A 389 -7.10 33.00 -4.75
C TRP A 389 -6.33 34.20 -4.18
N ALA A 390 -7.04 35.29 -3.87
CA ALA A 390 -6.42 36.50 -3.31
C ALA A 390 -6.02 36.35 -1.84
N SER A 391 -6.59 35.36 -1.14
CA SER A 391 -6.41 35.10 0.29
C SER A 391 -6.51 33.61 0.57
N ALA A 392 -6.39 33.23 1.85
CA ALA A 392 -6.75 31.91 2.33
C ALA A 392 -8.20 31.56 1.96
N ILE A 393 -8.47 30.28 1.76
CA ILE A 393 -9.81 29.78 1.43
C ILE A 393 -10.32 28.86 2.53
N LEU A 394 -11.64 28.87 2.70
CA LEU A 394 -12.39 27.84 3.38
C LEU A 394 -13.02 26.92 2.34
N VAL A 395 -12.70 25.64 2.40
CA VAL A 395 -13.38 24.61 1.60
C VAL A 395 -14.38 23.90 2.48
N ILE A 396 -15.66 24.05 2.14
CA ILE A 396 -16.78 23.41 2.80
C ILE A 396 -17.04 22.09 2.07
N GLU A 397 -16.87 20.99 2.78
CA GLU A 397 -17.18 19.64 2.34
C GLU A 397 -18.49 19.21 3.01
N PRO A 398 -19.64 19.31 2.32
CA PRO A 398 -20.95 19.08 2.92
C PRO A 398 -21.11 17.62 3.34
N ALA A 399 -21.87 17.43 4.42
CA ALA A 399 -22.26 16.12 4.92
C ALA A 399 -22.81 15.22 3.80
N ALA A 400 -22.27 14.01 3.67
CA ALA A 400 -22.80 13.07 2.68
C ALA A 400 -24.21 12.60 3.07
N PRO A 401 -25.13 12.46 2.10
CA PRO A 401 -26.52 12.07 2.36
C PRO A 401 -26.61 10.76 3.16
N LYS A 402 -27.63 10.66 4.03
CA LYS A 402 -27.92 9.43 4.80
C LYS A 402 -28.33 8.33 3.83
N HIS A 403 -27.41 7.40 3.53
CA HIS A 403 -27.66 6.30 2.60
C HIS A 403 -27.98 4.97 3.29
N ASP A 404 -27.80 4.86 4.61
CA ASP A 404 -27.99 3.58 5.31
C ASP A 404 -28.78 3.77 6.61
N LYS A 405 -29.84 2.96 6.79
CA LYS A 405 -30.70 2.99 7.98
C LYS A 405 -30.12 2.17 9.16
N ASN A 406 -29.04 1.42 8.92
CA ASN A 406 -28.50 0.44 9.88
C ASN A 406 -27.15 0.81 10.51
N THR A 407 -26.60 2.00 10.27
CA THR A 407 -25.40 2.48 10.96
C THR A 407 -25.78 3.47 12.06
N ALA A 408 -25.53 3.11 13.32
CA ALA A 408 -25.82 3.91 14.52
C ALA A 408 -24.93 5.17 14.70
N SER A 409 -24.28 5.63 13.63
CA SER A 409 -23.44 6.83 13.60
C SER A 409 -24.27 8.00 13.08
N ASP A 410 -24.67 8.89 13.98
CA ASP A 410 -25.58 10.01 13.71
C ASP A 410 -24.86 11.27 13.15
N SER A 411 -23.63 11.15 12.66
CA SER A 411 -22.77 12.30 12.36
C SER A 411 -22.41 12.41 10.88
N ALA A 412 -23.41 12.66 10.03
CA ALA A 412 -23.14 13.29 8.76
C ALA A 412 -22.84 14.78 9.03
N THR A 413 -21.63 15.09 9.47
CA THR A 413 -21.20 16.46 9.75
C THR A 413 -20.52 17.06 8.53
N THR A 414 -20.86 18.32 8.24
CA THR A 414 -20.12 19.13 7.28
C THR A 414 -18.70 19.36 7.81
N HIS A 415 -17.71 19.22 6.94
CA HIS A 415 -16.32 19.49 7.27
C HIS A 415 -15.90 20.83 6.67
N TYR A 416 -15.15 21.62 7.43
CA TYR A 416 -14.60 22.90 6.97
C TYR A 416 -13.07 22.79 6.96
N HIS A 417 -12.47 22.97 5.79
CA HIS A 417 -11.05 22.80 5.56
C HIS A 417 -10.40 24.16 5.28
N LEU A 418 -9.47 24.56 6.13
CA LEU A 418 -8.73 25.81 5.98
C LEU A 418 -7.45 25.56 5.16
N ILE A 419 -7.27 26.33 4.09
CA ILE A 419 -6.13 26.20 3.18
C ILE A 419 -5.62 27.58 2.82
N ASP A 420 -4.31 27.78 2.88
CA ASP A 420 -3.66 29.01 2.42
C ASP A 420 -2.39 28.68 1.65
N GLN A 421 -2.17 29.35 0.52
CA GLN A 421 -0.98 29.14 -0.31
C GLN A 421 -0.65 27.66 -0.51
N TRP A 422 -1.62 26.83 -0.92
CA TRP A 422 -1.48 25.37 -1.07
C TRP A 422 -1.05 24.58 0.18
N ILE A 423 -0.99 25.20 1.36
CA ILE A 423 -0.77 24.54 2.64
C ILE A 423 -2.13 24.22 3.25
N TYR A 424 -2.32 22.96 3.62
CA TYR A 424 -3.50 22.54 4.39
C TYR A 424 -3.29 22.85 5.86
N LEU A 425 -4.06 23.80 6.40
CA LEU A 425 -3.97 24.27 7.79
C LEU A 425 -4.83 23.43 8.76
N GLY A 426 -5.66 22.54 8.22
CA GLY A 426 -6.45 21.58 8.99
C GLY A 426 -7.96 21.83 8.91
N ARG A 427 -8.70 21.07 9.72
CA ARG A 427 -10.13 21.21 9.90
C ARG A 427 -10.44 22.28 10.95
N VAL A 428 -11.49 23.06 10.70
CA VAL A 428 -12.08 24.00 11.65
C VAL A 428 -13.55 23.65 11.88
N GLU A 429 -14.08 24.04 13.04
CA GLU A 429 -15.47 23.77 13.43
C GLU A 429 -16.33 25.05 13.40
N ASP A 430 -15.71 26.20 13.71
CA ASP A 430 -16.36 27.50 13.79
C ASP A 430 -15.43 28.67 13.39
N GLU A 431 -15.99 29.88 13.34
CA GLU A 431 -15.29 31.11 12.97
C GLU A 431 -14.18 31.53 13.97
N PRO A 432 -14.34 31.41 15.30
CA PRO A 432 -13.24 31.60 16.24
C PRO A 432 -12.04 30.69 15.97
N THR A 433 -12.27 29.38 15.77
CA THR A 433 -11.22 28.41 15.46
C THR A 433 -10.51 28.72 14.14
N LEU A 434 -11.25 29.29 13.17
CA LEU A 434 -10.69 29.75 11.89
C LEU A 434 -9.70 30.91 12.09
N HIS A 435 -10.05 31.91 12.89
CA HIS A 435 -9.17 33.05 13.17
C HIS A 435 -7.96 32.63 13.99
N ASP A 436 -8.14 31.77 15.00
CA ASP A 436 -7.04 31.24 15.80
C ASP A 436 -6.04 30.47 14.93
N ARG A 437 -6.51 29.64 13.99
CA ARG A 437 -5.61 28.90 13.08
C ARG A 437 -4.90 29.77 12.05
N LEU A 438 -5.55 30.83 11.55
CA LEU A 438 -4.92 31.79 10.64
C LEU A 438 -3.87 32.65 11.33
N ASN A 439 -4.14 33.04 12.57
CA ASN A 439 -3.27 33.91 13.36
C ASN A 439 -2.20 33.16 14.14
N ALA A 440 -2.37 31.84 14.35
CA ALA A 440 -1.34 31.02 14.96
C ALA A 440 -0.04 31.09 14.14
N THR A 441 1.06 31.45 14.79
CA THR A 441 2.40 31.29 14.23
C THR A 441 2.52 29.86 13.73
N PRO A 442 2.93 29.62 12.47
CA PRO A 442 3.03 28.27 11.93
C PRO A 442 3.87 27.44 12.91
N THR A 443 3.20 26.52 13.59
CA THR A 443 3.89 25.47 14.32
C THR A 443 4.76 24.73 13.30
N ASN A 444 5.87 24.10 13.73
CA ASN A 444 6.81 23.37 12.87
C ASN A 444 6.19 22.27 11.95
N THR A 445 4.86 22.17 11.88
CA THR A 445 4.04 21.27 11.08
C THR A 445 3.37 21.93 9.86
N SER A 446 3.27 23.27 9.78
CA SER A 446 2.61 23.99 8.67
C SER A 446 3.56 24.26 7.48
N HIS A 447 4.21 23.21 6.98
CA HIS A 447 5.11 23.32 5.82
C HIS A 447 4.42 22.87 4.54
N PHE A 448 4.95 23.34 3.40
CA PHE A 448 4.53 22.86 2.10
C PHE A 448 4.69 21.34 2.02
N ASP A 449 3.60 20.70 1.63
CA ASP A 449 3.56 19.27 1.41
C ASP A 449 3.17 18.93 -0.02
N LEU A 450 4.03 18.16 -0.70
CA LEU A 450 3.77 17.71 -2.07
C LEU A 450 2.52 16.82 -2.18
N ASP A 451 2.26 15.94 -1.21
CA ASP A 451 1.10 15.04 -1.28
C ASP A 451 -0.21 15.81 -1.12
N ALA A 452 -0.30 16.70 -0.14
CA ALA A 452 -1.42 17.63 0.04
C ALA A 452 -1.58 18.55 -1.17
N TYR A 453 -0.50 19.16 -1.66
CA TYR A 453 -0.52 20.02 -2.85
C TYR A 453 -1.16 19.33 -4.06
N LEU A 454 -0.78 18.08 -4.33
CA LEU A 454 -1.36 17.29 -5.43
C LEU A 454 -2.83 16.93 -5.20
N ILE A 455 -3.22 16.64 -3.95
CA ILE A 455 -4.64 16.43 -3.59
C ILE A 455 -5.43 17.71 -3.86
N LEU A 456 -4.94 18.86 -3.37
CA LEU A 456 -5.60 20.15 -3.50
C LEU A 456 -5.74 20.58 -4.96
N ILE A 457 -4.69 20.48 -5.78
CA ILE A 457 -4.78 20.75 -7.22
C ILE A 457 -5.86 19.90 -7.86
N ARG A 458 -5.83 18.58 -7.61
CA ARG A 458 -6.75 17.65 -8.27
C ARG A 458 -8.20 17.97 -7.95
N PHE A 459 -8.52 18.29 -6.70
CA PHE A 459 -9.90 18.54 -6.28
C PHE A 459 -10.36 19.98 -6.50
N LEU A 460 -9.50 20.98 -6.25
CA LEU A 460 -9.91 22.39 -6.25
C LEU A 460 -9.81 23.08 -7.62
N LEU A 461 -9.12 22.45 -8.59
CA LEU A 461 -9.00 22.99 -9.95
C LEU A 461 -9.75 22.14 -10.99
N ASN A 462 -10.44 21.08 -10.59
CA ASN A 462 -11.23 20.23 -11.47
C ASN A 462 -12.74 20.47 -11.20
N PRO A 463 -13.45 21.20 -12.07
CA PRO A 463 -14.86 21.50 -11.89
C PRO A 463 -15.75 20.25 -11.71
N GLU A 464 -15.42 19.15 -12.39
CA GLU A 464 -16.19 17.90 -12.28
C GLU A 464 -16.04 17.29 -10.88
N LEU A 465 -14.84 17.30 -10.30
CA LEU A 465 -14.63 16.80 -8.94
C LEU A 465 -15.25 17.74 -7.90
N ILE A 466 -15.16 19.06 -8.07
CA ILE A 466 -15.85 20.03 -7.20
C ILE A 466 -17.35 19.72 -7.18
N LYS A 467 -17.96 19.53 -8.34
CA LYS A 467 -19.39 19.22 -8.48
C LYS A 467 -19.73 17.84 -7.90
N GLN A 468 -18.96 16.81 -8.24
CA GLN A 468 -19.16 15.43 -7.76
C GLN A 468 -19.15 15.37 -6.23
N HIS A 469 -18.25 16.12 -5.60
CA HIS A 469 -18.06 16.15 -4.14
C HIS A 469 -18.80 17.31 -3.46
N GLN A 470 -19.53 18.12 -4.23
CA GLN A 470 -20.29 19.29 -3.76
C GLN A 470 -19.45 20.27 -2.93
N LEU A 471 -18.16 20.41 -3.25
CA LEU A 471 -17.25 21.27 -2.52
C LEU A 471 -17.62 22.73 -2.76
N GLN A 472 -17.71 23.52 -1.69
CA GLN A 472 -17.89 24.97 -1.79
C GLN A 472 -16.59 25.64 -1.38
N ILE A 473 -16.07 26.51 -2.23
CA ILE A 473 -14.79 27.19 -2.00
C ILE A 473 -15.07 28.66 -1.77
N THR A 474 -14.76 29.15 -0.57
CA THR A 474 -15.00 30.53 -0.17
C THR A 474 -13.67 31.19 0.18
N PRO A 475 -13.18 32.14 -0.64
CA PRO A 475 -12.06 32.99 -0.24
C PRO A 475 -12.44 33.80 0.99
N LEU A 476 -11.53 33.83 1.97
CA LEU A 476 -11.75 34.56 3.20
C LEU A 476 -11.50 36.04 2.92
N THR A 477 -12.51 36.87 3.17
CA THR A 477 -12.33 38.32 3.18
C THR A 477 -11.43 38.68 4.35
N HIS A 478 -10.27 39.26 4.06
CA HIS A 478 -9.41 39.89 5.07
C HIS A 478 -10.26 40.87 5.90
N GLN A 479 -10.63 40.50 7.13
CA GLN A 479 -10.68 41.47 8.23
C GLN A 479 -9.38 41.34 9.02
N LEU A 480 -8.25 41.56 8.35
CA LEU A 480 -7.05 41.95 9.09
C LEU A 480 -7.19 43.44 9.33
N GLY A 481 -7.57 43.77 10.57
CA GLY A 481 -7.20 45.05 11.16
C GLY A 481 -5.73 45.33 10.88
N GLU A 482 -5.47 46.58 10.56
CA GLU A 482 -4.18 47.17 10.23
C GLU A 482 -3.02 46.51 11.01
N ARG A 483 -2.13 45.84 10.27
CA ARG A 483 -0.78 45.57 10.78
C ARG A 483 -0.03 46.90 10.78
N GLY A 484 -0.13 47.64 11.88
CA GLY A 484 0.76 48.74 12.24
C GLY A 484 2.15 48.25 12.64
#